data_AF-A0ABD3W0Z0-F1
#
_entry.id   AF-A0ABD3W0Z0-F1
#
_cell.length_a   1.000
_cell.length_b   1.000
_cell.length_c   1.000
_cell.angle_alpha   90.00
_cell.angle_beta   90.00
_cell.angle_gamma   90.00
#
_symmetry.space_group_name_H-M   'P 1'
#
loop_
_entity.id
_entity.type
_entity.pdbx_description
1 polymer ?
#
loop_
_entity_poly.entity_id
_entity_poly.type
_entity_poly.pdbx_seq_one_letter_code
_entity_poly.pdbx_strand_id
1 'polypeptide(L)'
;MVKVHRLSSRVKNVISIERHCQTVQRLSSLVKNVISIEIHCQTVHRPSSRVKNVISIERHCRTVHRPSSRVKNVISIERHCQTVHRLSSRVKNVISIERHCQTVQRLSSLVKNVISIEIHCRTVHRLSSRVKNVISIQRHCRTVHRPSSHVNLFTSIERRW
;
A
#
# COMPACT_ATOMS: atom_id res chain seq x y z
N MET A 1 -19.28 10.62 -12.72
CA MET A 1 -18.37 9.82 -11.86
C MET A 1 -19.14 9.40 -10.62
N VAL A 2 -18.91 8.19 -10.09
CA VAL A 2 -19.72 7.59 -9.00
C VAL A 2 -18.95 7.44 -7.69
N LYS A 3 -19.68 7.39 -6.56
CA LYS A 3 -19.13 6.95 -5.26
C LYS A 3 -19.53 5.50 -5.01
N VAL A 4 -18.56 4.67 -4.64
CA VAL A 4 -18.75 3.24 -4.37
C VAL A 4 -18.43 2.96 -2.90
N HIS A 5 -19.35 2.31 -2.19
CA HIS A 5 -19.15 1.84 -0.82
C HIS A 5 -19.42 0.34 -0.75
N ARG A 6 -18.47 -0.45 -0.23
CA ARG A 6 -18.65 -1.88 -0.02
C ARG A 6 -18.18 -2.30 1.36
N LEU A 7 -18.99 -3.09 2.05
CA LEU A 7 -18.66 -3.73 3.31
C LEU A 7 -18.57 -5.24 3.07
N SER A 8 -17.54 -5.87 3.60
CA SER A 8 -17.37 -7.31 3.50
C SER A 8 -16.87 -7.85 4.82
N SER A 9 -17.71 -8.64 5.48
CA SER A 9 -17.37 -9.29 6.75
C SER A 9 -17.57 -10.79 6.64
N ARG A 10 -16.62 -11.58 7.17
CA ARG A 10 -16.74 -13.05 7.28
C ARG A 10 -16.99 -13.75 5.93
N VAL A 11 -16.32 -13.29 4.88
CA VAL A 11 -16.39 -13.91 3.55
C VAL A 11 -15.05 -14.54 3.17
N LYS A 12 -15.09 -15.57 2.33
CA LYS A 12 -13.86 -16.22 1.86
C LYS A 12 -13.08 -15.28 0.94
N ASN A 13 -13.70 -14.83 -0.14
CA ASN A 13 -13.04 -14.02 -1.16
C ASN A 13 -13.87 -12.79 -1.51
N VAL A 14 -13.20 -11.67 -1.75
CA VAL A 14 -13.80 -10.47 -2.30
C VAL A 14 -12.97 -10.04 -3.50
N ILE A 15 -13.63 -9.90 -4.65
CA ILE A 15 -13.05 -9.34 -5.87
C ILE A 15 -13.91 -8.14 -6.26
N SER A 16 -13.31 -7.00 -6.56
CA SER A 16 -14.06 -5.96 -7.28
C SER A 16 -13.16 -5.11 -8.14
N ILE A 17 -13.75 -4.63 -9.22
CA ILE A 17 -13.10 -3.86 -10.27
C ILE A 17 -13.97 -2.63 -10.45
N GLU A 18 -13.36 -1.45 -10.35
CA GLU A 18 -14.07 -0.18 -10.47
C GLU A 18 -13.37 0.70 -11.50
N ARG A 19 -14.18 1.41 -12.28
CA ARG A 19 -13.70 2.32 -13.34
C ARG A 19 -14.41 3.66 -13.22
N HIS A 20 -13.65 4.74 -13.39
CA HIS A 20 -14.19 6.11 -13.47
C HIS A 20 -15.02 6.51 -12.24
N CYS A 21 -14.51 6.18 -11.05
CA CYS A 21 -15.15 6.55 -9.79
C CYS A 21 -14.58 7.87 -9.26
N GLN A 22 -15.42 8.63 -8.58
CA GLN A 22 -14.92 9.73 -7.77
C GLN A 22 -14.29 9.17 -6.50
N THR A 23 -15.01 8.30 -5.79
CA THR A 23 -14.57 7.74 -4.51
C THR A 23 -14.90 6.26 -4.43
N VAL A 24 -13.95 5.46 -3.95
CA VAL A 24 -14.16 4.05 -3.61
C VAL A 24 -13.81 3.86 -2.13
N GLN A 25 -14.77 3.39 -1.34
CA GLN A 25 -14.57 3.03 0.06
C GLN A 25 -14.90 1.56 0.28
N ARG A 26 -13.96 0.81 0.86
CA ARG A 26 -14.10 -0.64 1.06
C ARG A 26 -13.58 -1.08 2.41
N LEU A 27 -14.47 -1.61 3.24
CA LEU A 27 -14.10 -2.20 4.52
C LEU A 27 -14.15 -3.73 4.41
N SER A 28 -13.01 -4.37 4.69
CA SER A 28 -12.92 -5.82 4.73
C SER A 28 -12.50 -6.31 6.12
N SER A 29 -13.33 -7.14 6.75
CA SER A 29 -13.06 -7.74 8.05
C SER A 29 -13.23 -9.26 8.02
N LEU A 30 -12.28 -9.99 8.62
CA LEU A 30 -12.35 -11.46 8.69
C LEU A 30 -12.49 -12.12 7.30
N VAL A 31 -11.69 -11.66 6.33
CA VAL A 31 -11.72 -12.14 4.95
C VAL A 31 -10.49 -12.99 4.65
N LYS A 32 -10.61 -14.06 3.86
CA LYS A 32 -9.41 -14.79 3.43
C LYS A 32 -8.65 -13.98 2.38
N ASN A 33 -9.28 -13.64 1.26
CA ASN A 33 -8.61 -12.89 0.19
C ASN A 33 -9.42 -11.68 -0.27
N VAL A 34 -8.74 -10.54 -0.45
CA VAL A 34 -9.29 -9.34 -1.10
C VAL A 34 -8.43 -9.03 -2.30
N ILE A 35 -9.04 -8.98 -3.49
CA ILE A 35 -8.39 -8.53 -4.72
C ILE A 35 -9.17 -7.35 -5.24
N SER A 36 -8.48 -6.28 -5.62
CA SER A 36 -9.17 -5.12 -6.15
C SER A 36 -8.37 -4.30 -7.14
N ILE A 37 -9.11 -3.73 -8.06
CA ILE A 37 -8.58 -3.01 -9.20
C ILE A 37 -9.38 -1.74 -9.37
N GLU A 38 -8.70 -0.60 -9.28
CA GLU A 38 -9.31 0.70 -9.45
C GLU A 38 -8.63 1.45 -10.60
N ILE A 39 -9.45 1.95 -11.51
CA ILE A 39 -9.02 2.64 -12.71
C ILE A 39 -9.67 4.02 -12.74
N HIS A 40 -8.85 5.07 -12.83
CA HIS A 40 -9.31 6.46 -12.87
C HIS A 40 -10.20 6.80 -11.68
N CYS A 41 -9.64 6.74 -10.48
CA CYS A 41 -10.35 7.11 -9.25
C CYS A 41 -9.76 8.40 -8.64
N GLN A 42 -10.58 9.32 -8.13
CA GLN A 42 -9.98 10.42 -7.37
C GLN A 42 -9.49 9.91 -6.02
N THR A 43 -10.32 9.18 -5.28
CA THR A 43 -9.99 8.72 -3.93
C THR A 43 -10.33 7.26 -3.73
N VAL A 44 -9.40 6.51 -3.15
CA VAL A 44 -9.58 5.10 -2.78
C VAL A 44 -9.23 4.93 -1.30
N HIS A 45 -10.16 4.44 -0.48
CA HIS A 45 -9.98 4.20 0.94
C HIS A 45 -10.34 2.74 1.29
N ARG A 46 -9.37 1.99 1.81
CA ARG A 46 -9.48 0.51 1.92
C ARG A 46 -8.94 -0.05 3.24
N PRO A 47 -9.65 0.17 4.36
CA PRO A 47 -9.33 -0.48 5.61
C PRO A 47 -9.53 -2.00 5.50
N SER A 48 -8.53 -2.75 5.97
CA SER A 48 -8.57 -4.20 6.08
C SER A 48 -8.15 -4.66 7.47
N SER A 49 -8.90 -5.59 8.05
CA SER A 49 -8.62 -6.12 9.40
C SER A 49 -8.80 -7.63 9.43
N ARG A 50 -7.80 -8.33 9.98
CA ARG A 50 -7.79 -9.80 10.09
C ARG A 50 -8.03 -10.47 8.74
N VAL A 51 -7.25 -10.06 7.74
CA VAL A 51 -7.31 -10.61 6.38
C VAL A 51 -6.10 -11.49 6.10
N LYS A 52 -6.24 -12.60 5.37
CA LYS A 52 -5.05 -13.39 4.99
C LYS A 52 -4.27 -12.66 3.90
N ASN A 53 -4.89 -12.34 2.77
CA ASN A 53 -4.21 -11.66 1.66
C ASN A 53 -5.01 -10.46 1.16
N VAL A 54 -4.31 -9.35 0.94
CA VAL A 54 -4.84 -8.16 0.25
C VAL A 54 -3.98 -7.87 -0.96
N ILE A 55 -4.61 -7.79 -2.13
CA ILE A 55 -4.00 -7.36 -3.39
C ILE A 55 -4.79 -6.14 -3.87
N SER A 56 -4.09 -5.08 -4.24
CA SER A 56 -4.71 -3.87 -4.75
C SER A 56 -3.90 -3.29 -5.91
N ILE A 57 -4.59 -2.86 -6.96
CA ILE A 57 -3.99 -2.35 -8.19
C ILE A 57 -4.70 -1.06 -8.57
N GLU A 58 -3.96 0.04 -8.63
CA GLU A 58 -4.51 1.36 -8.89
C GLU A 58 -3.83 1.99 -10.09
N ARG A 59 -4.65 2.53 -10.98
CA ARG A 59 -4.17 3.23 -12.17
C ARG A 59 -4.83 4.59 -12.26
N HIS A 60 -4.01 5.64 -12.26
CA HIS A 60 -4.44 7.05 -12.23
C HIS A 60 -5.36 7.32 -11.04
N CYS A 61 -4.79 7.26 -9.83
CA CYS A 61 -5.51 7.65 -8.63
C CYS A 61 -4.97 8.96 -8.08
N ARG A 62 -5.82 9.89 -7.64
CA ARG A 62 -5.29 11.07 -6.95
C ARG A 62 -4.78 10.66 -5.57
N THR A 63 -5.61 9.98 -4.80
CA THR A 63 -5.30 9.63 -3.40
C THR A 63 -5.68 8.20 -3.09
N VAL A 64 -4.77 7.47 -2.46
CA VAL A 64 -4.98 6.09 -2.02
C VAL A 64 -4.62 5.96 -0.55
N HIS A 65 -5.53 5.40 0.24
CA HIS A 65 -5.35 5.13 1.67
C HIS A 65 -5.61 3.66 2.00
N ARG A 66 -4.62 3.00 2.59
CA ARG A 66 -4.68 1.56 2.94
C ARG A 66 -4.25 1.27 4.37
N PRO A 67 -5.17 1.39 5.34
CA PRO A 67 -4.98 0.81 6.66
C PRO A 67 -5.12 -0.71 6.62
N SER A 68 -4.15 -1.42 7.19
CA SER A 68 -4.12 -2.88 7.27
C SER A 68 -3.67 -3.32 8.66
N SER A 69 -4.50 -4.13 9.32
CA SER A 69 -4.21 -4.64 10.67
C SER A 69 -4.36 -6.15 10.73
N ARG A 70 -3.35 -6.82 11.30
CA ARG A 70 -3.32 -8.29 11.45
C ARG A 70 -3.53 -9.00 10.11
N VAL A 71 -2.77 -8.59 9.10
CA VAL A 71 -2.83 -9.16 7.74
C VAL A 71 -1.63 -10.06 7.49
N LYS A 72 -1.80 -11.20 6.81
CA LYS A 72 -0.62 -12.03 6.48
C LYS A 72 0.18 -11.36 5.36
N ASN A 73 -0.46 -11.07 4.23
CA ASN A 73 0.21 -10.46 3.08
C ASN A 73 -0.56 -9.25 2.55
N VAL A 74 0.14 -8.15 2.32
CA VAL A 74 -0.36 -6.98 1.60
C VAL A 74 0.51 -6.77 0.36
N ILE A 75 -0.11 -6.75 -0.81
CA ILE A 75 0.51 -6.36 -2.07
C ILE A 75 -0.26 -5.17 -2.59
N SER A 76 0.42 -4.09 -2.96
CA SER A 76 -0.24 -3.02 -3.71
C SER A 76 0.65 -2.42 -4.78
N ILE A 77 0.02 -2.13 -5.91
CA ILE A 77 0.65 -1.68 -7.14
C ILE A 77 -0.05 -0.41 -7.59
N GLU A 78 0.67 0.71 -7.58
CA GLU A 78 0.14 2.01 -7.92
C GLU A 78 0.87 2.60 -9.13
N ARG A 79 0.09 3.13 -10.07
CA ARG A 79 0.63 3.80 -11.26
C ARG A 79 -0.02 5.15 -11.44
N HIS A 80 0.81 6.18 -11.59
CA HIS A 80 0.38 7.58 -11.73
C HIS A 80 -0.53 7.98 -10.57
N CYS A 81 -0.01 7.89 -9.35
CA CYS A 81 -0.74 8.35 -8.17
C CYS A 81 -0.20 9.67 -7.66
N GLN A 82 -1.07 10.59 -7.23
CA GLN A 82 -0.57 11.80 -6.57
C GLN A 82 -0.05 11.42 -5.18
N THR A 83 -0.89 10.76 -4.39
CA THR A 83 -0.58 10.46 -3.00
C THR A 83 -0.99 9.03 -2.63
N VAL A 84 -0.07 8.30 -2.01
CA VAL A 84 -0.30 6.95 -1.47
C VAL A 84 0.06 6.92 0.00
N HIS A 85 -0.91 6.53 0.84
CA HIS A 85 -0.73 6.32 2.27
C HIS A 85 -0.99 4.87 2.63
N ARG A 86 -0.04 4.24 3.31
CA ARG A 86 -0.17 2.87 3.80
C ARG A 86 0.14 2.81 5.28
N LEU A 87 -0.75 2.18 6.03
CA LEU A 87 -0.58 1.91 7.46
C LEU A 87 -0.67 0.41 7.66
N SER A 88 0.40 -0.21 8.15
CA SER A 88 0.48 -1.66 8.35
C SER A 88 0.84 -1.97 9.79
N SER A 89 -0.03 -2.68 10.50
CA SER A 89 0.21 -3.14 11.86
C SER A 89 0.09 -4.66 11.95
N ARG A 90 1.11 -5.30 12.53
CA ARG A 90 1.16 -6.78 12.71
C ARG A 90 0.96 -7.51 11.39
N VAL A 91 1.77 -7.15 10.38
CA VAL A 91 1.71 -7.74 9.04
C VAL A 91 2.89 -8.67 8.82
N LYS A 92 2.69 -9.84 8.20
CA LYS A 92 3.83 -10.71 7.90
C LYS A 92 4.65 -10.14 6.74
N ASN A 93 4.00 -9.87 5.60
CA ASN A 93 4.68 -9.35 4.42
C ASN A 93 3.94 -8.15 3.83
N VAL A 94 4.68 -7.10 3.50
CA VAL A 94 4.20 -5.94 2.74
C VAL A 94 5.04 -5.80 1.48
N ILE A 95 4.39 -5.77 0.32
CA ILE A 95 5.01 -5.49 -0.97
C ILE A 95 4.33 -4.25 -1.56
N SER A 96 5.15 -3.29 -1.97
CA SER A 96 4.70 -2.02 -2.52
C SER A 96 5.46 -1.72 -3.80
N ILE A 97 4.72 -1.42 -4.87
CA ILE A 97 5.30 -1.03 -6.17
C ILE A 97 4.61 0.26 -6.63
N GLU A 98 5.38 1.33 -6.73
CA GLU A 98 4.88 2.65 -7.06
C GLU A 98 5.61 3.20 -8.28
N ARG A 99 4.83 3.58 -9.29
CA ARG A 99 5.34 4.21 -10.51
C ARG A 99 4.73 5.59 -10.69
N HIS A 100 5.59 6.59 -10.85
CA HIS A 100 5.18 7.99 -11.04
C HIS A 100 4.27 8.47 -9.91
N CYS A 101 4.78 8.44 -8.68
CA CYS A 101 4.03 8.95 -7.53
C CYS A 101 4.60 10.28 -7.06
N GLN A 102 3.74 11.25 -6.72
CA GLN A 102 4.26 12.47 -6.12
C GLN A 102 4.68 12.20 -4.67
N THR A 103 3.82 11.58 -3.89
CA THR A 103 4.08 11.32 -2.47
C THR A 103 3.68 9.90 -2.09
N VAL A 104 4.62 9.20 -1.44
CA VAL A 104 4.38 7.89 -0.84
C VAL A 104 4.70 7.98 0.65
N GLN A 105 3.74 7.60 1.49
CA GLN A 105 3.91 7.52 2.93
C GLN A 105 3.59 6.11 3.42
N ARG A 106 4.50 5.53 4.18
CA ARG A 106 4.30 4.21 4.81
C ARG A 106 4.63 4.27 6.28
N LEU A 107 3.68 3.83 7.11
CA LEU A 107 3.93 3.53 8.52
C LEU A 107 3.77 2.02 8.72
N SER A 108 4.82 1.38 9.22
CA SER A 108 4.85 -0.08 9.48
C SER A 108 5.22 -0.35 10.93
N SER A 109 4.44 -1.17 11.62
CA SER A 109 4.74 -1.63 12.97
C SER A 109 4.59 -3.14 13.08
N LEU A 110 5.58 -3.81 13.67
CA LEU A 110 5.60 -5.27 13.85
C LEU A 110 5.44 -6.00 12.52
N VAL A 111 6.31 -5.70 11.56
CA VAL A 111 6.26 -6.30 10.22
C VAL A 111 7.42 -7.26 10.02
N LYS A 112 7.19 -8.47 9.50
CA LYS A 112 8.31 -9.39 9.26
C LYS A 112 9.13 -8.96 8.05
N ASN A 113 8.49 -8.74 6.91
CA ASN A 113 9.18 -8.34 5.68
C ASN A 113 8.47 -7.16 5.01
N VAL A 114 9.27 -6.17 4.60
CA VAL A 114 8.82 -5.06 3.76
C VAL A 114 9.66 -5.04 2.49
N ILE A 115 8.99 -5.09 1.35
CA ILE A 115 9.60 -4.86 0.03
C ILE A 115 8.94 -3.62 -0.56
N SER A 116 9.75 -2.71 -1.07
CA SER A 116 9.28 -1.46 -1.64
C SER A 116 10.07 -1.10 -2.88
N ILE A 117 9.36 -0.84 -3.98
CA ILE A 117 9.94 -0.46 -5.26
C ILE A 117 9.31 0.86 -5.68
N GLU A 118 10.10 1.92 -5.75
CA GLU A 118 9.64 3.23 -6.22
C GLU A 118 10.38 3.67 -7.47
N ILE A 119 9.61 4.05 -8.48
CA ILE A 119 10.11 4.56 -9.75
C ILE A 119 9.51 5.94 -9.99
N HIS A 120 10.36 6.95 -10.11
CA HIS A 120 9.97 8.36 -10.29
C HIS A 120 9.04 8.85 -9.18
N CYS A 121 9.54 8.85 -7.94
CA CYS A 121 8.80 9.42 -6.82
C CYS A 121 9.37 10.79 -6.42
N ARG A 122 8.53 11.79 -6.18
CA ARG A 122 9.05 13.06 -5.65
C ARG A 122 9.43 12.90 -4.18
N THR A 123 8.56 12.31 -3.39
CA THR A 123 8.74 12.20 -1.94
C THR A 123 8.35 10.82 -1.44
N VAL A 124 9.23 10.18 -0.67
CA VAL A 124 8.98 8.90 0.00
C VAL A 124 9.27 9.03 1.49
N HIS A 125 8.25 8.87 2.33
CA HIS A 125 8.39 8.77 3.78
C HIS A 125 8.10 7.35 4.23
N ARG A 126 9.01 6.77 5.02
CA ARG A 126 8.80 5.48 5.67
C ARG A 126 9.15 5.57 7.14
N LEU A 127 8.18 5.28 8.00
CA LEU A 127 8.42 5.05 9.42
C LEU A 127 8.23 3.57 9.70
N SER A 128 9.23 2.95 10.32
CA SER A 128 9.19 1.52 10.64
C SER A 128 9.54 1.28 12.11
N SER A 129 8.75 0.48 12.80
CA SER A 129 9.06 -0.02 14.14
C SER A 129 9.01 -1.55 14.18
N ARG A 130 10.10 -2.16 14.66
CA ARG A 130 10.23 -3.63 14.79
C ARG A 130 9.95 -4.35 13.47
N VAL A 131 10.81 -4.10 12.49
CA VAL A 131 10.72 -4.76 11.18
C VAL A 131 11.88 -5.73 11.00
N LYS A 132 11.62 -7.00 10.68
CA LYS A 132 12.74 -7.97 10.58
C LYS A 132 13.59 -7.68 9.33
N ASN A 133 12.97 -7.66 8.16
CA ASN A 133 13.67 -7.45 6.89
C ASN A 133 13.04 -6.33 6.08
N VAL A 134 13.88 -5.47 5.50
CA VAL A 134 13.47 -4.40 4.59
C VAL A 134 14.32 -4.45 3.33
N ILE A 135 13.64 -4.48 2.18
CA ILE A 135 14.25 -4.32 0.86
C ILE A 135 13.64 -3.08 0.21
N SER A 136 14.50 -2.19 -0.26
CA SER A 136 14.14 -0.94 -0.90
C SER A 136 14.84 -0.80 -2.25
N ILE A 137 14.09 -0.59 -3.33
CA ILE A 137 14.64 -0.31 -4.65
C ILE A 137 14.06 1.01 -5.13
N GLN A 138 14.93 1.94 -5.50
CA GLN A 138 14.52 3.29 -5.86
C GLN A 138 15.22 3.79 -7.11
N ARG A 139 14.43 4.45 -7.97
CA ARG A 139 14.94 5.11 -9.17
C ARG A 139 14.30 6.50 -9.31
N HIS A 140 15.14 7.53 -9.38
CA HIS A 140 14.70 8.94 -9.46
C HIS A 140 13.76 9.36 -8.32
N CYS A 141 14.16 9.10 -7.09
CA CYS A 141 13.48 9.64 -5.91
C CYS A 141 14.17 10.94 -5.47
N ARG A 142 13.43 12.05 -5.38
CA ARG A 142 14.03 13.34 -4.96
C ARG A 142 14.25 13.43 -3.46
N THR A 143 13.22 13.12 -2.69
CA THR A 143 13.27 13.20 -1.22
C THR A 143 12.87 11.87 -0.62
N VAL A 144 13.68 11.42 0.33
CA VAL A 144 13.51 10.12 0.98
C VAL A 144 13.81 10.27 2.46
N HIS A 145 12.82 9.95 3.30
CA HIS A 145 12.94 10.00 4.75
C HIS A 145 12.58 8.64 5.35
N ARG A 146 13.49 8.03 6.14
CA ARG A 146 13.35 6.64 6.63
C ARG A 146 13.69 6.42 8.11
N PRO A 147 13.04 7.12 9.05
CA PRO A 147 13.17 6.80 10.46
C PRO A 147 12.75 5.35 10.73
N SER A 148 13.64 4.59 11.37
CA SER A 148 13.40 3.18 11.67
C SER A 148 13.94 2.84 13.05
N SER A 149 13.17 2.09 13.84
CA SER A 149 13.60 1.51 15.10
C SER A 149 13.51 -0.01 15.04
N HIS A 150 14.62 -0.69 15.35
CA HIS A 150 14.77 -2.14 15.34
C HIS A 150 14.48 -2.76 13.97
N VAL A 151 15.47 -2.66 13.08
CA VAL A 151 15.52 -3.38 11.80
C VAL A 151 16.67 -4.38 11.85
N ASN A 152 16.39 -5.66 11.62
CA ASN A 152 17.45 -6.68 11.67
C ASN A 152 18.25 -6.70 10.37
N LEU A 153 17.58 -6.66 9.22
CA LEU A 153 18.20 -6.63 7.91
C LEU A 153 17.59 -5.52 7.06
N PHE A 154 18.45 -4.67 6.50
CA PHE A 154 18.08 -3.61 5.59
C PHE A 154 18.95 -3.67 4.33
N THR A 155 18.30 -3.68 3.17
CA THR A 155 18.96 -3.60 1.86
C THR A 155 18.32 -2.47 1.06
N SER A 156 19.14 -1.56 0.51
CA SER A 156 18.67 -0.47 -0.34
C SER A 156 19.51 -0.34 -1.60
N ILE A 157 18.83 -0.22 -2.74
CA ILE A 157 19.42 0.09 -4.04
C ILE A 157 18.81 1.41 -4.50
N GLU A 158 19.65 2.44 -4.65
CA GLU A 158 19.21 3.77 -5.10
C GLU A 158 19.97 4.19 -6.36
N ARG A 159 19.24 4.64 -7.39
CA ARG A 159 19.80 5.38 -8.53
C ARG A 159 19.20 6.78 -8.57
N ARG A 160 20.04 7.78 -8.30
CA ARG A 160 19.70 9.21 -8.39
C ARG A 160 20.32 9.79 -9.67
N TRP A 161 19.50 10.47 -10.45
CA TRP A 161 19.86 11.40 -11.51
C TRP A 161 18.86 12.54 -11.40
#